data_AF-A0AAV6DGJ0-F1
#
_entry.id   AF-A0AAV6DGJ0-F1
#
_cell.length_a   1.000
_cell.length_b   1.000
_cell.length_c   1.000
_cell.angle_alpha   90.00
_cell.angle_beta   90.00
_cell.angle_gamma   90.00
#
_symmetry.space_group_name_H-M   'P 1'
#
loop_
_entity.id
_entity.type
_entity.pdbx_description
1 polymer ?
#
loop_
_entity_poly.entity_id
_entity_poly.type
_entity_poly.pdbx_seq_one_letter_code
_entity_poly.pdbx_strand_id
1 'polypeptide(L)' 'MTTGKATKGYARRLVLGGLLAAAAGGVLAGCASMPQGPTYTEEELKAICERRGGWWRGNLIPGFCEYQTASTQAP' A
#
# COMPACT_ATOMS: atom_id res chain seq x y z
N MET A 1 -22.99 46.32 -15.24
CA MET A 1 -23.09 44.86 -15.48
C MET A 1 -21.75 44.18 -15.19
N THR A 2 -21.38 43.95 -13.93
CA THR A 2 -20.07 43.35 -13.57
C THR A 2 -20.18 42.21 -12.55
N THR A 3 -21.28 42.15 -11.78
CA THR A 3 -21.53 41.14 -10.73
C THR A 3 -21.61 39.68 -11.23
N GLY A 4 -22.05 39.44 -12.47
CA GLY A 4 -22.28 38.08 -12.99
C GLY A 4 -21.02 37.29 -13.37
N LYS A 5 -19.89 37.95 -13.67
CA LYS A 5 -18.63 37.26 -14.03
C LYS A 5 -17.91 36.73 -12.78
N ALA A 6 -17.99 37.45 -11.65
CA ALA A 6 -17.34 37.07 -10.40
C ALA A 6 -17.98 35.81 -9.76
N THR A 7 -19.32 35.74 -9.72
CA THR A 7 -20.08 34.59 -9.19
C THR A 7 -19.87 33.32 -10.01
N LYS A 8 -19.79 33.44 -11.34
CA LYS A 8 -19.53 32.31 -12.24
C LYS A 8 -18.10 31.74 -12.06
N GLY A 9 -17.12 32.60 -11.76
CA GLY A 9 -15.75 32.21 -11.44
C GLY A 9 -15.64 31.47 -10.10
N TYR A 10 -16.36 31.92 -9.08
CA TYR A 10 -16.43 31.24 -7.78
C TYR A 10 -17.12 29.88 -7.86
N ALA A 11 -18.26 29.80 -8.55
CA ALA A 11 -18.97 28.54 -8.78
C ALA A 11 -18.08 27.51 -9.50
N ARG A 12 -17.32 27.95 -10.52
CA ARG A 12 -16.39 27.08 -11.25
C ARG A 12 -15.25 26.56 -10.36
N ARG A 13 -14.72 27.40 -9.45
CA ARG A 13 -13.68 26.98 -8.49
C ARG A 13 -14.20 26.00 -7.45
N LEU A 14 -15.42 26.16 -6.97
CA LEU A 14 -16.06 25.24 -6.04
C LEU A 14 -16.32 23.87 -6.68
N VAL A 15 -16.80 23.84 -7.92
CA VAL A 15 -17.02 22.59 -8.67
C VAL A 15 -15.69 21.87 -8.95
N LEU A 16 -14.66 22.60 -9.40
CA LEU A 16 -13.33 22.01 -9.62
C LEU A 16 -12.71 21.50 -8.32
N GLY A 17 -12.83 22.26 -7.22
CA GLY A 17 -12.36 21.83 -5.91
C GLY A 17 -13.07 20.57 -5.42
N GLY A 18 -14.39 20.48 -5.61
CA GLY A 18 -15.17 19.30 -5.28
C GLY A 18 -14.76 18.07 -6.10
N LEU A 19 -14.55 18.23 -7.41
CA LEU A 19 -14.09 17.15 -8.28
C LEU A 19 -12.68 16.66 -7.92
N LEU A 20 -11.76 17.57 -7.59
CA LEU A 20 -10.41 17.23 -7.13
C LEU A 20 -10.43 16.48 -5.79
N ALA A 21 -11.27 16.92 -4.85
CA ALA A 21 -11.43 16.24 -3.57
C ALA A 21 -12.02 14.83 -3.74
N ALA A 22 -13.01 14.67 -4.61
CA ALA A 22 -13.60 13.37 -4.92
C ALA A 22 -12.59 12.42 -5.60
N ALA A 23 -11.79 12.94 -6.54
CA ALA A 23 -10.73 12.18 -7.19
C ALA A 23 -9.66 11.72 -6.18
N ALA A 24 -9.21 12.61 -5.29
CA ALA A 24 -8.25 12.28 -4.24
C ALA A 24 -8.81 11.24 -3.25
N GLY A 25 -10.08 11.37 -2.85
CA GLY A 25 -10.76 10.40 -2.00
C GLY A 25 -10.86 9.01 -2.63
N GLY A 26 -11.16 8.93 -3.92
CA GLY A 26 -11.25 7.66 -4.67
C GLY A 26 -9.91 6.91 -4.75
N VAL A 27 -8.80 7.62 -4.94
CA VAL A 27 -7.46 7.01 -5.00
C VAL A 27 -7.05 6.41 -3.65
N LEU A 28 -7.35 7.09 -2.55
CA LEU A 28 -7.04 6.60 -1.20
C LEU A 28 -7.91 5.40 -0.81
N ALA A 29 -9.20 5.42 -1.17
CA ALA A 29 -10.11 4.29 -0.91
C ALA A 29 -9.75 3.03 -1.70
N GLY A 30 -9.25 3.18 -2.93
CA GLY A 30 -8.78 2.05 -3.74
C GLY A 30 -7.58 1.33 -3.12
N CYS A 31 -6.66 2.06 -2.50
CA CYS A 31 -5.48 1.46 -1.86
C CYS A 31 -5.84 0.73 -0.55
N ALA A 32 -6.79 1.26 0.23
CA ALA A 32 -7.24 0.66 1.50
C ALA A 32 -8.12 -0.60 1.32
N SER A 33 -8.70 -0.80 0.13
CA SER A 33 -9.59 -1.93 -0.17
C SER A 33 -8.87 -3.14 -0.79
N MET A 34 -7.55 -3.07 -0.98
CA MET A 34 -6.80 -4.24 -1.39
C MET A 34 -6.78 -5.27 -0.26
N PRO A 35 -7.16 -6.54 -0.52
CA PRO A 35 -7.07 -7.60 0.48
C PRO A 35 -5.62 -7.72 0.95
N GLN A 36 -5.37 -7.33 2.20
CA GLN A 36 -4.09 -7.48 2.90
C GLN A 36 -3.91 -8.93 3.39
N GLY A 37 -4.28 -9.90 2.54
CA GLY A 37 -3.99 -11.30 2.81
C GLY A 37 -2.49 -11.53 2.61
N PRO A 38 -1.89 -12.48 3.34
CA PRO A 38 -0.52 -12.86 3.05
C PRO A 38 -0.47 -13.35 1.60
N THR A 39 0.44 -12.79 0.81
CA THR A 39 0.63 -13.18 -0.61
C THR A 39 1.01 -14.66 -0.75
N TYR A 40 1.49 -15.26 0.32
CA TYR A 40 1.98 -16.63 0.41
C TYR A 40 1.41 -17.34 1.63
N THR A 41 1.13 -18.63 1.51
CA THR A 41 0.83 -19.50 2.66
C THR A 41 2.08 -19.70 3.52
N GLU A 42 1.91 -20.23 4.74
CA GLU A 42 3.07 -20.53 5.60
C GLU A 42 4.02 -21.56 4.98
N GLU A 43 3.47 -22.54 4.26
CA GLU A 43 4.23 -23.57 3.55
C GLU A 43 5.06 -22.95 2.42
N GLU A 44 4.49 -21.97 1.70
CA GLU A 44 5.19 -21.23 0.66
C GLU A 44 6.30 -20.35 1.25
N LEU A 45 6.02 -19.66 2.36
CA LEU A 45 7.02 -18.86 3.08
C LEU A 45 8.16 -19.72 3.60
N LYS A 46 7.86 -20.90 4.15
CA LYS A 46 8.85 -21.90 4.57
C LYS A 46 9.71 -22.33 3.39
N ALA A 47 9.09 -22.70 2.27
CA ALA A 47 9.82 -23.12 1.07
C ALA A 47 10.69 -21.98 0.48
N ILE A 48 10.26 -20.72 0.58
CA ILE A 48 11.08 -19.56 0.18
C ILE A 48 12.27 -19.39 1.13
N CYS A 49 12.04 -19.47 2.44
CA CYS A 49 13.07 -19.34 3.47
C CYS A 49 14.19 -20.37 3.30
N GLU A 50 13.82 -21.65 3.20
CA GLU A 50 14.75 -22.76 3.08
C GLU A 50 15.54 -22.69 1.75
N ARG A 51 14.88 -22.30 0.64
CA ARG A 51 15.57 -22.09 -0.66
C ARG A 51 16.60 -20.97 -0.62
N ARG A 52 16.40 -19.96 0.21
CA ARG A 52 17.34 -18.84 0.39
C ARG A 52 18.42 -19.13 1.43
N GLY A 53 18.47 -20.35 1.97
CA GLY A 53 19.45 -20.75 2.99
C GLY A 53 19.15 -20.21 4.38
N GLY A 54 17.92 -19.72 4.62
CA GLY A 54 17.45 -19.32 5.95
C GLY A 54 16.94 -20.52 6.76
N TRP A 55 16.86 -20.34 8.07
CA TRP A 55 16.25 -21.30 8.98
C TRP A 55 14.82 -20.89 9.30
N TRP A 56 13.85 -21.74 8.96
CA TRP A 56 12.44 -21.47 9.24
C TRP A 56 12.13 -21.52 10.74
N ARG A 57 11.48 -20.45 11.23
CA ARG A 57 11.07 -20.26 12.63
C ARG A 57 9.58 -19.91 12.77
N GLY A 58 8.76 -20.33 11.79
CA GLY A 58 7.31 -20.10 11.77
C GLY A 58 6.58 -20.58 13.03
N ASN A 59 7.12 -21.60 13.70
CA ASN A 59 6.58 -22.14 14.95
C ASN A 59 6.64 -21.14 16.13
N LEU A 60 7.55 -20.15 16.08
CA LEU A 60 7.68 -19.09 17.09
C LEU A 60 6.91 -17.84 16.69
N ILE A 61 7.06 -17.42 15.43
CA ILE A 61 6.45 -16.22 14.87
C ILE A 61 5.99 -16.58 13.45
N PRO A 62 4.69 -16.45 13.11
CA PRO A 62 4.18 -16.75 11.79
C PRO A 62 4.95 -16.00 10.70
N GLY A 63 5.37 -16.71 9.66
CA GLY A 63 6.16 -16.12 8.56
C GLY A 63 7.63 -15.78 8.87
N PHE A 64 8.15 -16.11 10.06
CA PHE A 64 9.52 -15.74 10.44
C PHE A 64 10.57 -16.70 9.86
N CYS A 65 11.51 -16.12 9.12
CA CYS A 65 12.68 -16.77 8.56
C CYS A 65 13.95 -16.15 9.14
N GLU A 66 14.76 -16.95 9.80
CA GLU A 66 16.02 -16.53 10.41
C GLU A 66 17.15 -16.66 9.39
N TYR A 67 17.78 -15.55 9.03
CA TYR A 67 18.99 -15.56 8.21
C TYR A 67 20.20 -15.31 9.13
N GLN A 68 21.23 -16.16 9.01
CA GLN A 68 22.49 -16.01 9.74
C GLN A 68 23.27 -14.79 9.21
N THR A 69 22.89 -13.58 9.60
CA THR A 69 23.66 -12.35 9.33
C THR A 69 24.90 -12.22 10.24
N ALA A 70 25.51 -13.34 10.65
CA ALA A 70 26.94 -13.38 10.94
C ALA A 70 27.78 -13.57 9.67
N SER A 71 27.19 -13.86 8.50
CA SER A 71 27.96 -14.01 7.26
C SER A 71 27.25 -13.40 6.05
N THR A 72 27.40 -12.07 5.95
CA THR A 72 27.61 -11.29 4.70
C THR A 72 26.63 -11.43 3.53
N GLN A 73 25.85 -10.37 3.33
CA GLN A 73 25.99 -9.39 2.22
C GLN A 73 24.58 -8.97 1.75
N ALA A 74 24.14 -7.78 2.19
CA ALA A 74 23.06 -7.07 1.52
C ALA A 74 23.55 -6.62 0.12
N PRO A 75 22.74 -6.76 -0.94
CA PRO A 75 23.03 -6.11 -2.23
C PRO A 75 22.92 -4.59 -2.14
#